data_AF-A0A8C9F136-F1
#
_entry.id   AF-A0A8C9F136-F1
#
_cell.length_a   1.000
_cell.length_b   1.000
_cell.length_c   1.000
_cell.angle_alpha   90.00
_cell.angle_beta   90.00
_cell.angle_gamma   90.00
#
_symmetry.space_group_name_H-M   'P 1'
#
loop_
_entity.id
_entity.type
_entity.pdbx_description
1 polymer ?
#
loop_
_entity_poly.entity_id
_entity_poly.type
_entity_poly.pdbx_seq_one_letter_code
_entity_poly.pdbx_strand_id
1 'polypeptide(L)'
;ASSLLYRRVFFKEPNFNFILYRLSSSLPAGVPKLTYRFASSHKYIPRRAVLYVPADDEKKIQKIPSLNVDCAVLDCEDGVALNRKREARLTVVKTLEEFDIGHAEKCVRINSVSSGLAEEDLEVLLQSKTLPSSLMLPKVEHVEERPMCCNIWFCGRGCVPRAPAAL
;
A
#
# COMPACT_ATOMS: atom_id res chain seq x y z
N ALA A 1 -17.43 13.06 -22.39
CA ALA A 1 -16.26 12.18 -22.55
C ALA A 1 -15.11 12.77 -21.74
N SER A 2 -14.82 12.23 -20.56
CA SER A 2 -13.63 12.59 -19.80
C SER A 2 -13.14 11.34 -19.07
N SER A 3 -12.27 10.60 -19.76
CA SER A 3 -11.58 9.43 -19.22
C SER A 3 -10.41 9.92 -18.39
N LEU A 4 -10.63 10.11 -17.09
CA LEU A 4 -9.57 10.30 -16.11
C LEU A 4 -8.75 9.01 -16.03
N LEU A 5 -7.59 9.04 -16.68
CA LEU A 5 -6.60 7.97 -16.68
C LEU A 5 -5.97 7.92 -15.27
N TYR A 6 -6.61 7.23 -14.34
CA TYR A 6 -6.05 6.93 -13.03
C TYR A 6 -4.76 6.11 -13.24
N ARG A 7 -3.60 6.76 -13.11
CA ARG A 7 -2.32 6.06 -12.99
C ARG A 7 -2.35 5.26 -11.69
N ARG A 8 -2.72 3.99 -11.80
CA ARG A 8 -2.67 2.98 -10.73
C ARG A 8 -1.21 2.78 -10.32
N VAL A 9 -0.81 3.42 -9.22
CA VAL A 9 0.44 3.12 -8.53
C VAL A 9 0.16 1.93 -7.61
N PHE A 10 0.51 0.72 -8.05
CA PHE A 10 0.52 -0.47 -7.21
C PHE A 10 1.92 -0.60 -6.58
N PHE A 11 2.05 -0.32 -5.29
CA PHE A 11 3.26 -0.68 -4.55
C PHE A 11 3.08 -2.08 -3.93
N LYS A 12 3.77 -3.04 -4.52
CA LYS A 12 4.12 -4.31 -3.86
C LYS A 12 5.59 -4.56 -4.12
N GLU A 13 6.45 -4.00 -3.27
CA GLU A 13 7.90 -4.26 -3.35
C GLU A 13 8.49 -4.46 -1.96
N PRO A 14 8.84 -5.69 -1.56
CA PRO A 14 9.81 -5.87 -0.51
C PRO A 14 11.20 -5.75 -1.14
N ASN A 15 12.04 -4.87 -0.59
CA ASN A 15 13.46 -4.66 -0.92
C ASN A 15 13.75 -3.66 -2.05
N PHE A 16 13.64 -2.36 -1.73
CA PHE A 16 14.37 -1.31 -2.44
C PHE A 16 15.23 -0.53 -1.45
N ASN A 17 16.56 -0.64 -1.58
CA ASN A 17 17.50 0.30 -0.97
C ASN A 17 17.71 1.42 -1.98
N PHE A 18 17.03 2.56 -1.78
CA PHE A 18 17.33 3.77 -2.53
C PHE A 18 18.52 4.47 -1.86
N ILE A 19 19.71 4.35 -2.43
CA ILE A 19 20.77 5.33 -2.17
C ILE A 19 20.48 6.50 -3.11
N LEU A 20 19.97 7.60 -2.55
CA LEU A 20 19.89 8.89 -3.23
C LEU A 20 21.32 9.39 -3.49
N TYR A 21 21.88 9.06 -4.66
CA TYR A 21 23.05 9.79 -5.15
C TYR A 21 22.57 11.10 -5.77
N ARG A 22 22.92 12.19 -5.08
CA ARG A 22 22.96 13.56 -5.61
C ARG A 22 23.55 13.52 -7.02
N LEU A 23 22.75 13.82 -8.03
CA LEU A 23 23.22 14.01 -9.40
C LEU A 23 24.12 15.25 -9.42
N SER A 24 25.43 15.06 -9.23
CA SER A 24 26.43 15.95 -9.80
C SER A 24 27.26 15.14 -10.80
N SER A 25 26.98 15.41 -12.07
CA SER A 25 27.90 15.41 -13.21
C SER A 25 29.15 14.52 -13.16
N SER A 26 29.21 13.59 -14.12
CA SER A 26 30.34 12.79 -14.60
C SER A 26 30.87 11.67 -13.69
N LEU A 27 30.65 10.41 -14.09
CA LEU A 27 31.35 9.24 -13.55
C LEU A 27 32.38 8.71 -14.58
N PRO A 28 33.61 8.35 -14.16
CA PRO A 28 34.67 7.89 -15.06
C PRO A 28 34.47 6.43 -15.52
N ALA A 29 35.05 6.10 -16.68
CA ALA A 29 35.04 4.77 -17.27
C ALA A 29 35.81 3.77 -16.38
N GLY A 30 35.11 2.76 -15.85
CA GLY A 30 35.72 1.72 -15.00
C GLY A 30 34.79 0.99 -14.03
N VAL A 31 33.50 1.35 -13.95
CA VAL A 31 32.56 0.68 -13.03
C VAL A 31 32.08 -0.66 -13.65
N PRO A 32 32.20 -1.80 -12.94
CA PRO A 32 31.65 -3.07 -13.41
C PRO A 32 30.14 -2.93 -13.66
N LYS A 33 29.67 -3.33 -14.85
CA LYS A 33 28.23 -3.44 -15.13
C LYS A 33 27.63 -4.46 -14.17
N LEU A 34 27.03 -3.99 -13.08
CA LEU A 34 26.28 -4.81 -12.16
C LEU A 34 25.06 -5.36 -12.92
N THR A 35 25.16 -6.58 -13.42
CA THR A 35 24.01 -7.29 -13.99
C THR A 35 23.07 -7.65 -12.86
N TYR A 36 22.07 -6.82 -12.65
CA TYR A 36 21.01 -7.02 -11.67
C TYR A 36 20.13 -8.21 -12.09
N ARG A 37 20.42 -9.40 -11.57
CA ARG A 37 19.57 -10.58 -11.74
C ARG A 37 18.43 -10.52 -10.72
N PHE A 38 17.27 -10.03 -11.17
CA PHE A 38 16.03 -10.05 -10.42
C PHE A 38 15.46 -11.47 -10.41
N ALA A 39 15.77 -12.26 -9.38
CA ALA A 39 15.10 -13.53 -9.15
C ALA A 39 13.71 -13.26 -8.54
N SER A 40 12.73 -12.97 -9.40
CA SER A 40 11.32 -12.88 -9.02
C SER A 40 10.77 -14.29 -8.75
N SER A 41 10.70 -14.72 -7.49
CA SER A 41 9.94 -15.94 -7.11
C SER A 41 8.49 -15.65 -6.71
N HIS A 42 7.99 -14.43 -6.93
CA HIS A 42 6.63 -14.08 -6.57
C HIS A 42 5.64 -14.72 -7.55
N LYS A 43 4.85 -15.67 -7.05
CA LYS A 43 3.69 -16.21 -7.76
C LYS A 43 2.80 -15.04 -8.19
N TYR A 44 2.46 -15.00 -9.48
CA TYR A 44 1.58 -13.97 -10.04
C TYR A 44 0.24 -13.94 -9.27
N ILE A 45 -0.14 -12.76 -8.78
CA ILE A 45 -1.45 -12.53 -8.15
C ILE A 45 -2.35 -11.88 -9.21
N PRO A 46 -3.40 -12.56 -9.67
CA PRO A 46 -4.37 -11.96 -10.59
C PRO A 46 -5.01 -10.73 -9.94
N ARG A 47 -5.18 -9.65 -10.70
CA ARG A 47 -5.91 -8.44 -10.31
C ARG A 47 -6.77 -7.95 -11.48
N ARG A 48 -7.55 -8.85 -12.08
CA ARG A 48 -8.39 -8.54 -13.25
C ARG A 48 -9.57 -7.66 -12.84
N ALA A 49 -10.12 -7.94 -11.65
CA ALA A 49 -11.14 -7.14 -11.00
C ALA A 49 -10.65 -6.69 -9.61
N VAL A 50 -10.81 -5.40 -9.32
CA VAL A 50 -10.49 -4.78 -8.03
C VAL A 50 -11.77 -4.18 -7.48
N LEU A 51 -12.31 -4.79 -6.42
CA LEU A 51 -13.56 -4.37 -5.80
C LEU A 51 -13.28 -3.38 -4.67
N TYR A 52 -13.78 -2.16 -4.79
CA TYR A 52 -13.74 -1.17 -3.72
C TYR A 52 -14.93 -1.35 -2.78
N VAL A 53 -14.66 -1.46 -1.48
CA VAL A 53 -15.66 -1.66 -0.44
C VAL A 53 -15.43 -0.61 0.64
N PRO A 54 -16.39 0.31 0.88
CA PRO A 54 -16.33 1.26 1.99
C PRO A 54 -16.12 0.53 3.31
N ALA A 55 -15.08 0.91 4.06
CA ALA A 55 -14.75 0.23 5.31
C ALA A 55 -15.75 0.51 6.45
N ASP A 56 -16.66 1.47 6.28
CA ASP A 56 -17.74 1.78 7.21
C ASP A 56 -19.05 1.02 6.93
N ASP A 57 -19.07 0.14 5.91
CA ASP A 57 -20.24 -0.63 5.51
C ASP A 57 -20.02 -2.13 5.70
N GLU A 58 -20.24 -2.61 6.93
CA GLU A 58 -20.08 -4.03 7.29
C GLU A 58 -20.91 -4.97 6.41
N LYS A 59 -22.08 -4.53 5.95
CA LYS A 59 -22.96 -5.34 5.09
C LYS A 59 -22.31 -5.60 3.73
N LYS A 60 -21.56 -4.63 3.19
CA LYS A 60 -20.81 -4.84 1.94
C LYS A 60 -19.56 -5.69 2.17
N ILE A 61 -18.87 -5.51 3.30
CA ILE A 61 -17.72 -6.34 3.67
C ILE A 61 -18.11 -7.81 3.76
N GLN A 62 -19.23 -8.11 4.43
CA GLN A 62 -19.75 -9.48 4.58
C GLN A 62 -20.10 -10.16 3.24
N LYS A 63 -20.33 -9.39 2.17
CA LYS A 63 -20.63 -9.94 0.85
C LYS A 63 -19.38 -10.33 0.07
N ILE A 64 -18.20 -9.84 0.44
CA ILE A 64 -16.95 -10.09 -0.31
C ILE A 64 -16.71 -11.59 -0.57
N PRO A 65 -16.85 -12.51 0.41
CA PRO A 65 -16.57 -13.93 0.19
C PRO A 65 -17.51 -14.60 -0.83
N SER A 66 -18.71 -14.03 -1.03
CA SER A 66 -19.68 -14.54 -2.01
C SER A 66 -19.40 -14.09 -3.44
N LEU A 67 -18.47 -13.14 -3.63
CA LEU A 67 -18.14 -12.56 -4.93
C LEU A 67 -16.87 -13.21 -5.48
N ASN A 68 -16.89 -13.55 -6.77
CA ASN A 68 -15.70 -14.04 -7.47
C ASN A 68 -14.84 -12.87 -7.94
N VAL A 69 -14.12 -12.25 -7.01
CA VAL A 69 -13.21 -11.12 -7.27
C VAL A 69 -11.78 -11.48 -6.89
N ASP A 70 -10.81 -11.03 -7.69
CA ASP A 70 -9.41 -11.34 -7.43
C ASP A 70 -8.83 -10.50 -6.28
N CYS A 71 -9.34 -9.26 -6.10
CA CYS A 71 -8.83 -8.31 -5.11
C CYS A 71 -9.99 -7.51 -4.49
N ALA A 72 -10.02 -7.42 -3.16
CA ALA A 72 -10.94 -6.58 -2.41
C ALA A 72 -10.15 -5.47 -1.71
N VAL A 73 -10.58 -4.23 -1.91
CA VAL A 73 -9.96 -3.03 -1.33
C VAL A 73 -10.92 -2.46 -0.29
N LEU A 74 -10.53 -2.54 0.97
CA LEU A 74 -11.20 -1.83 2.05
C LEU A 74 -10.82 -0.35 1.94
N ASP A 75 -11.82 0.48 1.71
CA ASP A 75 -11.63 1.89 1.36
C ASP A 75 -11.86 2.79 2.57
N CYS A 76 -10.84 3.57 2.94
CA CYS A 76 -10.93 4.63 3.94
C CYS A 76 -11.02 6.03 3.32
N GLU A 77 -10.90 6.18 1.99
CA GLU A 77 -10.85 7.47 1.28
C GLU A 77 -12.27 7.93 0.85
N ASP A 78 -12.50 8.17 -0.44
CA ASP A 78 -13.71 8.85 -0.92
C ASP A 78 -14.99 7.99 -0.75
N GLY A 79 -14.85 6.68 -0.50
CA GLY A 79 -15.99 5.80 -0.20
C GLY A 79 -16.57 5.96 1.22
N VAL A 80 -15.91 6.72 2.10
CA VAL A 80 -16.28 6.86 3.52
C VAL A 80 -16.55 8.32 3.87
N ALA A 81 -17.66 8.59 4.55
CA ALA A 81 -18.00 9.93 5.04
C ALA A 81 -16.99 10.42 6.10
N LEU A 82 -16.72 11.74 6.14
CA LEU A 82 -15.73 12.34 7.04
C LEU A 82 -15.96 12.00 8.53
N ASN A 83 -17.21 11.98 8.98
CA ASN A 83 -17.58 11.65 10.36
C ASN A 83 -17.42 10.15 10.69
N ARG A 84 -17.22 9.28 9.68
CA ARG A 84 -17.07 7.83 9.84
C ARG A 84 -15.65 7.32 9.60
N LYS A 85 -14.68 8.22 9.31
CA LYS A 85 -13.28 7.84 9.06
C LYS A 85 -12.67 7.03 10.20
N ARG A 86 -12.93 7.45 11.44
CA ARG A 86 -12.46 6.73 12.63
C ARG A 86 -13.04 5.32 12.73
N GLU A 87 -14.34 5.19 12.52
CA GLU A 87 -15.04 3.90 12.52
C GLU A 87 -14.48 2.98 11.42
N ALA A 88 -14.35 3.50 10.20
CA ALA A 88 -13.79 2.79 9.06
C ALA A 88 -12.40 2.20 9.36
N ARG A 89 -11.47 2.97 9.94
CA ARG A 89 -10.12 2.48 10.30
C ARG A 89 -10.16 1.28 11.24
N LEU A 90 -11.00 1.34 12.27
CA LEU A 90 -11.17 0.25 13.23
C LEU A 90 -11.76 -1.00 12.56
N THR A 91 -12.76 -0.80 11.70
CA THR A 91 -13.36 -1.89 10.91
C THR A 91 -12.35 -2.53 9.97
N VAL A 92 -11.43 -1.75 9.38
CA VAL A 92 -10.35 -2.31 8.57
C VAL A 92 -9.49 -3.26 9.39
N VAL A 93 -9.00 -2.85 10.56
CA VAL A 93 -8.17 -3.71 11.44
C VAL A 93 -8.93 -4.98 11.80
N LYS A 94 -10.18 -4.86 12.25
CA LYS A 94 -11.03 -6.00 12.58
C LYS A 94 -11.20 -6.95 11.39
N THR A 95 -11.44 -6.42 10.19
CA THR A 95 -11.61 -7.22 8.97
C THR A 95 -10.32 -7.92 8.54
N LEU A 96 -9.17 -7.27 8.76
CA LEU A 96 -7.87 -7.88 8.47
C LEU A 96 -7.57 -9.05 9.41
N GLU A 97 -7.86 -8.90 10.70
CA GLU A 97 -7.55 -9.90 11.74
C GLU A 97 -8.57 -11.05 11.82
N GLU A 98 -9.87 -10.75 11.75
CA GLU A 98 -10.93 -11.70 12.13
C GLU A 98 -11.70 -12.26 10.93
N PHE A 99 -11.75 -11.54 9.81
CA PHE A 99 -12.66 -11.87 8.72
C PHE A 99 -11.95 -12.55 7.55
N ASP A 100 -12.38 -13.76 7.18
CA ASP A 100 -11.88 -14.42 5.98
C ASP A 100 -12.63 -13.91 4.73
N ILE A 101 -11.89 -13.30 3.80
CA ILE A 101 -12.45 -12.83 2.52
C ILE A 101 -12.33 -13.87 1.40
N GLY A 102 -11.93 -15.10 1.73
CA GLY A 102 -11.77 -16.21 0.80
C GLY A 102 -10.52 -16.06 -0.07
N HIS A 103 -10.67 -16.28 -1.38
CA HIS A 103 -9.54 -16.28 -2.32
C HIS A 103 -9.07 -14.88 -2.76
N ALA A 104 -9.83 -13.84 -2.42
CA ALA A 104 -9.51 -12.47 -2.82
C ALA A 104 -8.30 -11.92 -2.04
N GLU A 105 -7.46 -11.14 -2.72
CA GLU A 105 -6.38 -10.38 -2.06
C GLU A 105 -6.97 -9.28 -1.14
N LYS A 106 -6.57 -9.27 0.14
CA LYS A 106 -6.91 -8.20 1.09
C LYS A 106 -6.05 -6.97 0.83
N CYS A 107 -6.65 -5.90 0.31
CA CYS A 107 -6.00 -4.61 0.10
C CYS A 107 -6.70 -3.52 0.92
N VAL A 108 -5.97 -2.44 1.23
CA VAL A 108 -6.53 -1.27 1.92
C VAL A 108 -6.16 -0.01 1.14
N ARG A 109 -7.12 0.88 0.93
CA ARG A 109 -6.88 2.24 0.43
C ARG A 109 -7.00 3.23 1.58
N ILE A 110 -5.90 3.91 1.87
CA ILE A 110 -5.85 4.97 2.89
C ILE A 110 -6.25 6.32 2.30
N ASN A 111 -6.41 7.33 3.15
CA ASN A 111 -6.61 8.70 2.72
C ASN A 111 -5.35 9.28 2.07
N SER A 112 -5.49 10.35 1.30
CA SER A 112 -4.34 11.01 0.67
C SER A 112 -3.45 11.68 1.72
N VAL A 113 -2.15 11.81 1.43
CA VAL A 113 -1.22 12.54 2.32
C VAL A 113 -1.68 13.98 2.52
N SER A 114 -2.14 14.62 1.44
CA SER A 114 -2.70 15.98 1.45
C SER A 114 -3.94 16.17 2.34
N SER A 115 -4.66 15.10 2.68
CA SER A 115 -5.84 15.18 3.55
C SER A 115 -5.51 15.33 5.04
N GLY A 116 -4.25 15.07 5.43
CA GLY A 116 -3.83 15.01 6.84
C GLY A 116 -4.31 13.76 7.61
N LEU A 117 -5.11 12.89 6.98
CA LEU A 117 -5.69 11.70 7.63
C LEU A 117 -4.90 10.41 7.40
N ALA A 118 -3.91 10.45 6.50
CA ALA A 118 -3.11 9.28 6.11
C ALA A 118 -2.26 8.73 7.25
N GLU A 119 -1.73 9.60 8.12
CA GLU A 119 -0.92 9.19 9.27
C GLU A 119 -1.74 8.40 10.29
N GLU A 120 -2.95 8.88 10.62
CA GLU A 120 -3.89 8.17 11.49
C GLU A 120 -4.33 6.82 10.89
N ASP A 121 -4.50 6.75 9.57
CA ASP A 121 -4.81 5.48 8.89
C ASP A 121 -3.65 4.49 9.07
N LEU A 122 -2.42 4.93 8.84
CA LEU A 122 -1.21 4.10 8.94
C LEU A 122 -0.96 3.65 10.38
N GLU A 123 -1.09 4.54 11.36
CA GLU A 123 -0.90 4.20 12.78
C GLU A 123 -1.82 3.06 13.21
N VAL A 124 -3.12 3.17 12.89
CA VAL A 124 -4.10 2.14 13.24
C VAL A 124 -3.84 0.84 12.47
N LEU A 125 -3.48 0.92 11.19
CA LEU A 125 -3.16 -0.26 10.38
C LEU A 125 -1.92 -1.00 10.88
N LEU A 126 -0.89 -0.28 11.34
CA LEU A 126 0.35 -0.87 11.84
C LEU A 126 0.21 -1.51 13.22
N GLN A 127 -0.82 -1.12 13.99
CA GLN A 127 -1.18 -1.77 15.24
C GLN A 127 -1.87 -3.14 15.02
N SER A 128 -2.37 -3.40 13.81
CA SER A 128 -2.97 -4.69 13.44
C SER A 128 -1.93 -5.81 13.46
N LYS A 129 -2.28 -6.96 14.04
CA LYS A 129 -1.50 -8.20 13.97
C LYS A 129 -1.36 -8.71 12.53
N THR A 130 -2.37 -8.45 11.71
CA THR A 130 -2.42 -8.86 10.31
C THR A 130 -2.42 -7.65 9.40
N LEU A 131 -1.38 -7.54 8.57
CA LEU A 131 -1.28 -6.46 7.59
C LEU A 131 -1.91 -6.88 6.25
N PRO A 132 -2.49 -5.94 5.48
CA PRO A 132 -3.00 -6.24 4.16
C PRO A 132 -1.86 -6.62 3.20
N SER A 133 -2.24 -7.28 2.12
CA SER A 133 -1.30 -7.71 1.07
C SER A 133 -0.75 -6.52 0.28
N SER A 134 -1.58 -5.50 0.04
CA SER A 134 -1.18 -4.26 -0.61
C SER A 134 -1.87 -3.05 0.04
N LEU A 135 -1.15 -1.93 0.10
CA LEU A 135 -1.65 -0.62 0.52
C LEU A 135 -1.78 0.28 -0.72
N MET A 136 -2.91 0.96 -0.87
CA MET A 136 -3.16 1.91 -1.96
C MET A 136 -3.13 3.33 -1.43
N LEU A 137 -2.29 4.16 -2.05
CA LEU A 137 -2.15 5.58 -1.74
C LEU A 137 -2.83 6.40 -2.85
N PRO A 138 -3.95 7.10 -2.56
CA PRO A 138 -4.62 7.94 -3.56
C PRO A 138 -3.94 9.30 -3.70
N LYS A 139 -4.20 9.97 -4.83
CA LYS A 139 -3.85 11.38 -5.09
C LYS A 139 -2.37 11.69 -4.84
N VAL A 140 -1.48 10.82 -5.32
CA VAL A 140 -0.02 11.05 -5.26
C VAL A 140 0.36 12.05 -6.35
N GLU A 141 0.68 13.27 -5.94
CA GLU A 141 1.07 14.36 -6.86
C GLU A 141 2.58 14.59 -6.82
N HIS A 142 3.21 14.33 -5.67
CA HIS A 142 4.62 14.60 -5.43
C HIS A 142 5.40 13.32 -5.11
N VAL A 143 6.68 13.29 -5.52
CA VAL A 143 7.54 12.12 -5.31
C VAL A 143 7.78 11.88 -3.82
N GLU A 144 7.79 12.95 -3.04
CA GLU A 144 8.05 13.05 -1.61
C GLU A 144 6.95 12.41 -0.75
N GLU A 145 5.73 12.28 -1.29
CA GLU A 145 4.60 11.61 -0.61
C GLU A 145 4.81 10.08 -0.55
N ARG A 146 5.58 9.52 -1.49
CA ARG A 146 5.86 8.08 -1.55
C ARG A 146 6.80 7.61 -0.43
N PRO A 147 7.97 8.24 -0.18
CA PRO A 147 8.85 7.90 0.93
C PRO A 147 8.17 7.91 2.30
N MET A 148 7.25 8.84 2.58
CA MET A 148 6.56 8.91 3.88
C MET A 148 5.76 7.63 4.13
N CYS A 149 4.86 7.27 3.20
CA CYS A 149 4.05 6.07 3.32
C CYS A 149 4.90 4.80 3.27
N CYS A 150 5.92 4.75 2.41
CA CYS A 150 6.85 3.61 2.36
C CYS A 150 7.61 3.45 3.67
N ASN A 151 8.22 4.50 4.22
CA ASN A 151 9.02 4.40 5.44
C ASN A 151 8.19 3.92 6.63
N ILE A 152 7.00 4.48 6.82
CA ILE A 152 6.08 4.08 7.90
C ILE A 152 5.64 2.62 7.70
N TRP A 153 5.24 2.25 6.49
CA TRP A 153 4.77 0.91 6.17
C TRP A 153 5.83 -0.18 6.29
N PHE A 154 7.05 0.07 5.81
CA PHE A 154 8.15 -0.89 5.85
C PHE A 154 8.77 -0.99 7.24
N CYS A 155 8.92 0.14 7.96
CA CYS A 155 9.43 0.13 9.33
C CYS A 155 8.49 -0.63 10.27
N GLY A 156 7.17 -0.45 10.13
CA GLY A 156 6.16 -1.16 10.92
C GLY A 156 6.06 -2.68 10.64
N ARG A 157 6.57 -3.16 9.49
CA ARG A 157 6.69 -4.60 9.18
C ARG A 157 7.92 -5.28 9.81
N GLY A 158 8.76 -4.54 10.54
CA GLY A 158 10.07 -5.02 10.97
C GLY A 158 11.08 -5.11 9.82
N CYS A 159 10.77 -4.55 8.64
CA CYS A 159 11.75 -4.30 7.60
C CYS A 159 12.52 -3.02 7.95
N VAL A 160 13.38 -3.10 8.97
CA VAL A 160 14.35 -2.03 9.25
C VAL A 160 15.30 -1.96 8.05
N PRO A 161 15.51 -0.80 7.40
CA PRO A 161 16.65 -0.63 6.52
C PRO A 161 17.89 -0.84 7.38
N ARG A 162 18.65 -1.93 7.14
CA ARG A 162 19.97 -2.06 7.78
C ARG A 162 20.80 -0.88 7.30
N ALA A 163 21.01 0.10 8.18
CA ALA A 163 22.09 1.06 8.02
C ALA A 163 23.39 0.25 7.85
N PRO A 164 24.25 0.57 6.87
CA PRO A 164 25.58 -0.03 6.88
C PRO A 164 26.28 0.41 8.17
N ALA A 165 26.85 -0.56 8.88
CA ALA A 165 27.79 -0.27 9.94
C ALA A 165 28.88 0.64 9.36
N ALA A 166 29.13 1.77 10.02
CA ALA A 166 30.21 2.67 9.65
C ALA A 166 31.53 1.88 9.61
N LEU A 167 32.19 1.92 8.46
CA LEU A 167 33.61 1.61 8.28
C LEU A 167 34.26 2.86 7.69
#